data_AF-A0A1M6G0C6-F1
#
_entry.id   AF-A0A1M6G0C6-F1
#
_cell.length_a   1.000
_cell.length_b   1.000
_cell.length_c   1.000
_cell.angle_alpha   90.00
_cell.angle_beta   90.00
_cell.angle_gamma   90.00
#
_symmetry.space_group_name_H-M   'P 1'
#
loop_
_entity.id
_entity.type
_entity.pdbx_description
1 polymer ?
#
loop_
_entity_poly.entity_id
_entity_poly.type
_entity_poly.pdbx_seq_one_letter_code
_entity_poly.pdbx_strand_id
1 'polypeptide(L)'
;MNQKDKFLAQRIYFILSGLFICSLVVSNLIFQKFFYWYPFGKSEFLGAKFFEISVGVLPYPITFLITDLISEIYGKNKANQVVTSGIFASIFSLGIVYVANHVPAIEGSPVDDVLFTKVFGQTALAVLASMLAYLAAQYIDIQVYHFWKKVTSGKMLWVRNNFSTITSQAVDTFTVLLLLCFFEILPWNVFGKLFISGFAFKLFIALLDTPFLYLFVFIFRKRFNLKLNDEISID
;
A
#
# COMPACT_ATOMS: atom_id res chain seq x y z
N MET A 1 26.90 -2.21 -17.14
CA MET A 1 25.82 -3.21 -17.25
C MET A 1 25.60 -3.52 -18.73
N ASN A 2 25.46 -4.78 -19.14
CA ASN A 2 25.25 -5.14 -20.55
C ASN A 2 23.79 -4.87 -20.97
N GLN A 3 23.52 -4.71 -22.27
CA GLN A 3 22.21 -4.41 -22.83
C GLN A 3 21.14 -5.44 -22.41
N LYS A 4 21.49 -6.74 -22.39
CA LYS A 4 20.60 -7.81 -21.91
C LYS A 4 20.17 -7.63 -20.46
N ASP A 5 21.07 -7.17 -19.59
CA ASP A 5 20.74 -6.91 -18.18
C ASP A 5 19.90 -5.64 -18.03
N LYS A 6 20.12 -4.60 -18.87
CA LYS A 6 19.27 -3.41 -18.90
C LYS A 6 17.83 -3.76 -19.27
N PHE A 7 17.63 -4.59 -20.31
CA PHE A 7 16.30 -5.08 -20.69
C PHE A 7 15.64 -5.92 -19.60
N LEU A 8 16.40 -6.78 -18.93
CA LEU A 8 15.87 -7.57 -17.82
C LEU A 8 15.45 -6.68 -16.65
N ALA A 9 16.26 -5.69 -16.26
CA ALA A 9 15.93 -4.74 -15.22
C ALA A 9 14.67 -3.92 -15.57
N GLN A 10 14.56 -3.43 -16.81
CA GLN A 10 13.33 -2.78 -17.29
C GLN A 10 12.11 -3.69 -17.18
N ARG A 11 12.22 -4.95 -17.62
CA ARG A 11 11.12 -5.92 -17.56
C ARG A 11 10.68 -6.18 -16.12
N ILE A 12 11.63 -6.33 -15.19
CA ILE A 12 11.32 -6.53 -13.78
C ILE A 12 10.68 -5.29 -13.19
N TYR A 13 11.20 -4.10 -13.47
CA TYR A 13 10.57 -2.83 -13.06
C TYR A 13 9.12 -2.74 -13.54
N PHE A 14 8.83 -3.09 -14.80
CA PHE A 14 7.46 -3.10 -15.33
C PHE A 14 6.56 -4.11 -14.61
N ILE A 15 7.06 -5.32 -14.32
CA ILE A 15 6.29 -6.34 -13.58
C ILE A 15 5.97 -5.84 -12.17
N LEU A 16 6.97 -5.32 -11.45
CA LEU A 16 6.79 -4.78 -10.10
C LEU A 16 5.81 -3.60 -10.11
N SER A 17 5.93 -2.70 -11.08
CA SER A 17 5.00 -1.57 -11.27
C SER A 17 3.58 -2.07 -11.52
N GLY A 18 3.40 -3.07 -12.40
CA GLY A 18 2.09 -3.65 -12.69
C GLY A 18 1.47 -4.34 -11.47
N LEU A 19 2.25 -5.09 -10.70
CA LEU A 19 1.80 -5.71 -9.45
C LEU A 19 1.38 -4.65 -8.44
N PHE A 20 2.18 -3.60 -8.27
CA PHE A 20 1.86 -2.48 -7.39
C PHE A 20 0.53 -1.81 -7.77
N ILE A 21 0.38 -1.44 -9.04
CA ILE A 21 -0.82 -0.76 -9.54
C ILE A 21 -2.05 -1.67 -9.39
N CYS A 22 -1.93 -2.95 -9.74
CA CYS A 22 -3.00 -3.92 -9.58
C CYS A 22 -3.40 -4.07 -8.11
N SER A 23 -2.44 -4.23 -7.20
CA SER A 23 -2.68 -4.32 -5.76
C SER A 23 -3.40 -3.09 -5.22
N LEU A 24 -3.00 -1.89 -5.66
CA LEU A 24 -3.62 -0.63 -5.25
C LEU A 24 -5.08 -0.53 -5.73
N VAL A 25 -5.32 -0.81 -7.02
CA VAL A 25 -6.67 -0.74 -7.61
C VAL A 25 -7.59 -1.78 -6.96
N VAL A 26 -7.14 -3.02 -6.82
CA VAL A 26 -7.93 -4.11 -6.23
C VAL A 26 -8.22 -3.83 -4.75
N SER A 27 -7.25 -3.29 -3.99
CA SER A 27 -7.45 -2.87 -2.59
C SER A 27 -8.64 -1.92 -2.47
N ASN A 28 -8.73 -0.93 -3.35
CA ASN A 28 -9.82 0.05 -3.37
C ASN A 28 -11.20 -0.56 -3.70
N LEU A 29 -11.25 -1.66 -4.45
CA LEU A 29 -12.51 -2.31 -4.82
C LEU A 29 -13.04 -3.25 -3.75
N ILE A 30 -12.16 -3.86 -2.95
CA ILE A 30 -12.53 -4.89 -1.97
C ILE A 30 -12.58 -4.35 -0.53
N PHE A 31 -12.29 -3.06 -0.33
CA PHE A 31 -12.09 -2.50 1.01
C PHE A 31 -13.35 -2.54 1.90
N GLN A 32 -14.56 -2.59 1.31
CA GLN A 32 -15.80 -2.62 2.08
C GLN A 32 -16.08 -3.96 2.75
N LYS A 33 -15.37 -5.02 2.36
CA LYS A 33 -15.48 -6.30 3.02
C LYS A 33 -14.60 -6.29 4.25
N PHE A 34 -15.18 -6.60 5.41
CA PHE A 34 -14.43 -6.78 6.65
C PHE A 34 -14.30 -8.27 6.96
N PHE A 35 -13.18 -8.66 7.55
CA PHE A 35 -12.94 -10.03 8.00
C PHE A 35 -12.30 -10.02 9.38
N TYR A 36 -12.49 -11.13 10.09
CA TYR A 36 -11.83 -11.36 11.37
C TYR A 36 -10.56 -12.18 11.15
N TRP A 37 -9.44 -11.75 11.76
CA TRP A 37 -8.19 -12.50 11.74
C TRP A 37 -7.77 -12.92 13.15
N TYR A 38 -7.60 -14.22 13.39
CA TYR A 38 -7.22 -14.77 14.70
C TYR A 38 -5.90 -15.55 14.63
N PRO A 39 -4.76 -14.90 14.34
CA PRO A 39 -3.48 -15.60 14.16
C PRO A 39 -2.94 -16.26 15.45
N PHE A 40 -3.36 -15.79 16.62
CA PHE A 40 -2.89 -16.27 17.93
C PHE A 40 -4.02 -16.84 18.82
N GLY A 41 -5.15 -17.25 18.21
CA GLY A 41 -6.34 -17.77 18.91
C GLY A 41 -7.41 -16.71 19.19
N LYS A 42 -8.51 -17.11 19.86
CA LYS A 42 -9.61 -16.22 20.30
C LYS A 42 -9.27 -15.47 21.60
N SER A 43 -8.01 -15.12 21.82
CA SER A 43 -7.61 -14.39 23.01
C SER A 43 -7.96 -12.91 22.85
N GLU A 44 -8.81 -12.39 23.73
CA GLU A 44 -9.11 -10.95 23.81
C GLU A 44 -7.90 -10.22 24.43
N PHE A 45 -7.43 -9.13 23.81
CA PHE A 45 -6.43 -8.24 24.42
C PHE A 45 -7.11 -6.93 24.77
N LEU A 46 -7.06 -6.55 26.05
CA LEU A 46 -7.72 -5.34 26.58
C LEU A 46 -9.23 -5.25 26.30
N GLY A 47 -9.94 -6.39 26.26
CA GLY A 47 -11.39 -6.44 26.07
C GLY A 47 -11.89 -6.07 24.67
N ALA A 48 -10.99 -6.02 23.68
CA ALA A 48 -11.34 -5.88 22.27
C ALA A 48 -11.13 -7.20 21.54
N LYS A 49 -12.12 -7.62 20.73
CA LYS A 49 -12.00 -8.76 19.82
C LYS A 49 -10.96 -8.41 18.76
N PHE A 50 -9.92 -9.24 18.61
CA PHE A 50 -8.82 -8.95 17.68
C PHE A 50 -9.29 -8.93 16.20
N PHE A 51 -8.83 -7.88 15.52
CA PHE A 51 -8.71 -7.72 14.07
C PHE A 51 -10.00 -7.89 13.25
N GLU A 52 -11.00 -7.04 13.50
CA GLU A 52 -11.91 -6.65 12.42
C GLU A 52 -11.15 -5.71 11.49
N ILE A 53 -10.70 -6.24 10.35
CA ILE A 53 -9.92 -5.48 9.38
C ILE A 53 -10.61 -5.54 8.02
N SER A 54 -10.55 -4.42 7.29
CA SER A 54 -10.91 -4.40 5.89
C SER A 54 -10.04 -5.35 5.08
N VAL A 55 -10.65 -6.14 4.19
CA VAL A 55 -9.96 -6.98 3.20
C VAL A 55 -9.06 -6.13 2.29
N GLY A 56 -9.34 -4.83 2.15
CA GLY A 56 -8.49 -3.87 1.45
C GLY A 56 -7.08 -3.72 2.04
N VAL A 57 -6.84 -4.16 3.28
CA VAL A 57 -5.50 -4.15 3.88
C VAL A 57 -4.58 -5.22 3.28
N LEU A 58 -5.14 -6.30 2.71
CA LEU A 58 -4.35 -7.47 2.29
C LEU A 58 -3.26 -7.14 1.26
N PRO A 59 -3.49 -6.25 0.28
CA PRO A 59 -2.45 -5.90 -0.68
C PRO A 59 -1.35 -5.00 -0.10
N TYR A 60 -1.51 -4.42 1.10
CA TYR A 60 -0.57 -3.45 1.65
C TYR A 60 0.85 -4.02 1.79
N PRO A 61 1.09 -5.16 2.47
CA PRO A 61 2.44 -5.75 2.55
C PRO A 61 3.13 -5.88 1.18
N ILE A 62 2.38 -6.27 0.14
CA ILE A 62 2.91 -6.38 -1.22
C ILE A 62 3.27 -4.99 -1.77
N THR A 63 2.40 -3.99 -1.61
CA THR A 63 2.66 -2.64 -2.11
C THR A 63 3.87 -1.97 -1.45
N PHE A 64 4.04 -2.10 -0.13
CA PHE A 64 5.20 -1.54 0.58
C PHE A 64 6.48 -2.26 0.17
N LEU A 65 6.48 -3.59 0.20
CA LEU A 65 7.63 -4.39 -0.23
C LEU A 65 8.08 -4.04 -1.65
N ILE A 66 7.15 -3.88 -2.59
CA ILE A 66 7.46 -3.48 -3.97
C ILE A 66 8.02 -2.06 -4.01
N THR A 67 7.41 -1.11 -3.30
CA THR A 67 7.84 0.30 -3.32
C THR A 67 9.23 0.47 -2.69
N ASP A 68 9.52 -0.24 -1.60
CA ASP A 68 10.82 -0.28 -0.94
C ASP A 68 11.87 -0.93 -1.84
N LEU A 69 11.53 -2.03 -2.51
CA LEU A 69 12.42 -2.70 -3.45
C LEU A 69 12.75 -1.81 -4.65
N ILE A 70 11.73 -1.11 -5.19
CA ILE A 70 11.94 -0.16 -6.29
C ILE A 70 12.79 1.02 -5.82
N SER A 71 12.52 1.56 -4.63
CA SER A 71 13.31 2.64 -4.02
C SER A 71 14.77 2.23 -3.80
N GLU A 72 15.01 0.98 -3.39
CA GLU A 72 16.36 0.48 -3.15
C GLU A 72 17.14 0.23 -4.44
N ILE A 73 16.52 -0.40 -5.43
CA ILE A 73 17.20 -0.89 -6.64
C ILE A 73 17.18 0.11 -7.78
N TYR A 74 16.07 0.83 -7.99
CA TYR A 74 15.87 1.75 -9.11
C TYR A 74 15.86 3.23 -8.67
N GLY A 75 15.88 3.48 -7.36
CA GLY A 75 15.99 4.81 -6.79
C GLY A 75 14.66 5.56 -6.65
N LYS A 76 14.76 6.71 -5.99
CA LYS A 76 13.63 7.58 -5.62
C LYS A 76 12.71 7.95 -6.79
N ASN A 77 13.31 8.32 -7.93
CA ASN A 77 12.55 8.84 -9.06
C ASN A 77 11.66 7.76 -9.67
N LYS A 78 12.16 6.52 -9.77
CA LYS A 78 11.39 5.39 -10.28
C LYS A 78 10.31 4.94 -9.30
N ALA A 79 10.60 4.94 -7.99
CA ALA A 79 9.57 4.70 -6.98
C ALA A 79 8.43 5.72 -7.08
N ASN A 80 8.76 7.02 -7.15
CA ASN A 80 7.77 8.08 -7.33
C ASN A 80 6.96 7.92 -8.62
N GLN A 81 7.58 7.49 -9.72
CA GLN A 81 6.87 7.24 -10.99
C GLN A 81 5.82 6.12 -10.84
N VAL A 82 6.15 5.03 -10.14
CA VAL A 82 5.23 3.91 -9.91
C VAL A 82 4.06 4.32 -9.02
N VAL A 83 4.33 5.00 -7.91
CA VAL A 83 3.29 5.53 -7.02
C VAL A 83 2.36 6.45 -7.80
N THR A 84 2.92 7.44 -8.51
CA THR A 84 2.16 8.41 -9.32
C THR A 84 1.31 7.71 -10.38
N SER A 85 1.85 6.70 -11.06
CA SER A 85 1.10 5.90 -12.05
C SER A 85 -0.06 5.13 -11.40
N GLY A 86 0.14 4.62 -10.19
CA GLY A 86 -0.90 4.00 -9.37
C GLY A 86 -2.03 4.97 -9.01
N ILE A 87 -1.73 6.24 -8.76
CA ILE A 87 -2.75 7.29 -8.54
C ILE A 87 -3.65 7.41 -9.75
N PHE A 88 -3.05 7.62 -10.93
CA PHE A 88 -3.81 7.79 -12.17
C PHE A 88 -4.64 6.56 -12.49
N ALA A 89 -4.06 5.35 -12.34
CA ALA A 89 -4.78 4.10 -12.54
C ALA A 89 -5.95 3.93 -11.56
N SER A 90 -5.78 4.34 -10.30
CA SER A 90 -6.82 4.24 -9.27
C SER A 90 -7.97 5.22 -9.55
N ILE A 91 -7.66 6.48 -9.88
CA ILE A 91 -8.67 7.47 -10.28
C ILE A 91 -9.43 6.99 -11.54
N PHE A 92 -8.70 6.48 -12.53
CA PHE A 92 -9.30 5.93 -13.74
C PHE A 92 -10.23 4.75 -13.43
N SER A 93 -9.80 3.81 -12.58
CA SER A 93 -10.63 2.69 -12.14
C SER A 93 -11.90 3.15 -11.41
N LEU A 94 -11.80 4.16 -10.53
CA LEU A 94 -12.97 4.74 -9.86
C LEU A 94 -13.92 5.39 -10.85
N GLY A 95 -13.41 6.05 -11.89
CA GLY A 95 -14.21 6.60 -12.99
C GLY A 95 -15.00 5.52 -13.73
N ILE A 96 -14.37 4.39 -14.04
CA ILE A 96 -15.05 3.25 -14.68
C ILE A 96 -16.17 2.71 -13.78
N VAL A 97 -15.88 2.50 -12.49
CA VAL A 97 -16.85 1.99 -11.52
C VAL A 97 -18.01 2.97 -11.32
N TYR A 98 -17.72 4.27 -11.29
CA TYR A 98 -18.75 5.31 -11.21
C TYR A 98 -19.71 5.28 -12.40
N VAL A 99 -19.17 5.15 -13.62
CA VAL A 99 -19.99 5.01 -14.83
C VAL A 99 -20.80 3.72 -14.78
N ALA A 100 -20.17 2.59 -14.40
CA ALA A 100 -20.86 1.31 -14.26
C ALA A 100 -22.04 1.37 -13.27
N ASN A 101 -21.90 2.14 -12.18
CA ASN A 101 -22.95 2.32 -11.17
C ASN A 101 -24.18 3.09 -11.68
N HIS A 102 -24.04 3.87 -12.76
CA HIS A 102 -25.14 4.67 -13.32
C HIS A 102 -25.82 4.00 -14.51
N VAL A 103 -25.30 2.88 -14.98
CA VAL A 103 -25.93 2.09 -16.05
C VAL A 103 -26.93 1.13 -15.41
N PRO A 104 -28.22 1.17 -15.79
CA PRO A 104 -29.24 0.32 -15.17
C PRO A 104 -29.01 -1.15 -15.52
N ALA A 105 -29.16 -2.02 -14.52
CA ALA A 105 -29.17 -3.45 -14.70
C ALA A 105 -30.38 -3.89 -15.54
N ILE A 106 -30.15 -4.82 -16.47
CA ILE A 106 -31.22 -5.44 -17.25
C ILE A 106 -32.06 -6.40 -16.37
N GLU A 107 -33.28 -6.69 -16.83
CA GLU A 107 -34.12 -7.71 -16.21
C GLU A 107 -33.43 -9.08 -16.27
N GLY A 108 -33.30 -9.75 -15.12
CA GLY A 108 -32.58 -11.02 -15.01
C GLY A 108 -31.06 -10.92 -14.80
N SER A 109 -30.50 -9.72 -14.62
CA SER A 109 -29.09 -9.55 -14.21
C SER A 109 -28.82 -10.22 -12.85
N PRO A 110 -27.73 -10.99 -12.68
CA PRO A 110 -27.35 -11.56 -11.38
C PRO A 110 -27.00 -10.52 -10.31
N VAL A 111 -26.62 -9.32 -10.73
CA VAL A 111 -26.31 -8.18 -9.86
C VAL A 111 -27.22 -7.03 -10.25
N ASP A 112 -28.07 -6.60 -9.32
CA ASP A 112 -28.97 -5.47 -9.50
C ASP A 112 -28.29 -4.13 -9.12
N ASP A 113 -28.95 -3.02 -9.44
CA ASP A 113 -28.42 -1.67 -9.19
C ASP A 113 -28.20 -1.40 -7.71
N VAL A 114 -29.06 -1.95 -6.84
CA VAL A 114 -28.99 -1.77 -5.39
C VAL A 114 -27.76 -2.48 -4.83
N LEU A 115 -27.52 -3.73 -5.24
CA LEU A 115 -26.38 -4.53 -4.84
C LEU A 115 -25.08 -3.93 -5.39
N PHE A 116 -25.05 -3.52 -6.66
CA PHE A 116 -23.87 -2.88 -7.24
C PHE A 116 -23.54 -1.57 -6.51
N THR A 117 -24.54 -0.71 -6.28
CA THR A 117 -24.37 0.54 -5.52
C THR A 117 -23.96 0.30 -4.08
N LYS A 118 -24.43 -0.78 -3.46
CA LYS A 118 -24.01 -1.14 -2.10
C LYS A 118 -22.55 -1.57 -2.05
N VAL A 119 -22.05 -2.30 -3.05
CA VAL A 119 -20.68 -2.83 -3.07
C VAL A 119 -19.67 -1.78 -3.57
N PHE A 120 -20.07 -0.96 -4.56
CA PHE A 120 -19.17 -0.07 -5.28
C PHE A 120 -19.56 1.41 -5.24
N GLY A 121 -20.84 1.73 -5.05
CA GLY A 121 -21.39 3.09 -5.17
C GLY A 121 -21.32 3.93 -3.89
N GLN A 122 -21.60 3.35 -2.71
CA GLN A 122 -21.29 4.01 -1.45
C GLN A 122 -19.78 4.12 -1.34
N THR A 123 -19.25 5.33 -1.08
CA THR A 123 -17.85 5.68 -0.75
C THR A 123 -16.92 6.13 -1.86
N ALA A 124 -17.38 6.69 -2.99
CA ALA A 124 -16.48 7.48 -3.83
C ALA A 124 -15.68 8.52 -3.00
N LEU A 125 -16.34 9.20 -2.05
CA LEU A 125 -15.68 10.17 -1.17
C LEU A 125 -14.73 9.53 -0.14
N ALA A 126 -15.16 8.47 0.56
CA ALA A 126 -14.32 7.85 1.60
C ALA A 126 -13.15 7.05 1.00
N VAL A 127 -13.34 6.44 -0.18
CA VAL A 127 -12.25 5.83 -0.95
C VAL A 127 -11.30 6.90 -1.45
N LEU A 128 -11.78 8.01 -2.00
CA LEU A 128 -10.91 9.11 -2.43
C LEU A 128 -10.12 9.69 -1.25
N ALA A 129 -10.76 9.91 -0.09
CA ALA A 129 -10.11 10.41 1.12
C ALA A 129 -9.04 9.43 1.64
N SER A 130 -9.37 8.15 1.74
CA SER A 130 -8.45 7.10 2.18
C SER A 130 -7.30 6.90 1.18
N MET A 131 -7.59 6.94 -0.11
CA MET A 131 -6.60 6.85 -1.18
C MET A 131 -5.64 8.04 -1.12
N LEU A 132 -6.13 9.27 -0.95
CA LEU A 132 -5.26 10.45 -0.82
C LEU A 132 -4.36 10.35 0.42
N ALA A 133 -4.89 9.86 1.55
CA ALA A 133 -4.11 9.61 2.76
C ALA A 133 -3.01 8.56 2.52
N TYR A 134 -3.36 7.43 1.91
CA TYR A 134 -2.43 6.36 1.56
C TYR A 134 -1.34 6.82 0.60
N LEU A 135 -1.71 7.60 -0.41
CA LEU A 135 -0.76 8.13 -1.39
C LEU A 135 0.19 9.15 -0.77
N ALA A 136 -0.32 10.05 0.07
CA ALA A 136 0.52 10.95 0.84
C ALA A 136 1.49 10.17 1.73
N ALA A 137 1.01 9.12 2.39
CA ALA A 137 1.84 8.23 3.18
C ALA A 137 2.93 7.55 2.35
N GLN A 138 2.65 7.10 1.13
CA GLN A 138 3.67 6.53 0.26
C GLN A 138 4.73 7.52 -0.21
N TYR A 139 4.36 8.76 -0.52
CA TYR A 139 5.37 9.78 -0.81
C TYR A 139 6.25 10.06 0.40
N ILE A 140 5.66 10.11 1.61
CA ILE A 140 6.41 10.23 2.86
C ILE A 140 7.32 9.03 3.05
N ASP A 141 6.83 7.82 2.77
CA ASP A 141 7.59 6.58 2.85
C ASP A 141 8.87 6.66 2.01
N ILE A 142 8.73 6.97 0.72
CA ILE A 142 9.86 7.11 -0.21
C ILE A 142 10.86 8.18 0.27
N GLN A 143 10.36 9.31 0.78
CA GLN A 143 11.21 10.39 1.29
C GLN A 143 11.99 9.98 2.54
N VAL A 144 11.32 9.37 3.52
CA VAL A 144 11.92 8.90 4.77
C VAL A 144 12.89 7.74 4.50
N TYR A 145 12.55 6.86 3.57
CA TYR A 145 13.43 5.77 3.13
C TYR A 145 14.77 6.31 2.62
N HIS A 146 14.73 7.28 1.70
CA HIS A 146 15.94 7.89 1.14
C HIS A 146 16.68 8.77 2.16
N PHE A 147 15.97 9.41 3.08
CA PHE A 147 16.58 10.11 4.21
C PHE A 147 17.44 9.15 5.04
N TRP A 148 16.89 8.02 5.47
CA TRP A 148 17.64 7.01 6.24
C TRP A 148 18.73 6.32 5.41
N LYS A 149 18.51 6.11 4.10
CA LYS A 149 19.56 5.61 3.18
C LYS A 149 20.77 6.55 3.18
N LYS A 150 20.55 7.87 3.12
CA LYS A 150 21.61 8.88 3.16
C LYS A 150 22.30 8.93 4.54
N VAL A 151 21.53 8.95 5.63
CA VAL A 151 22.06 9.03 7.01
C VAL A 151 22.89 7.81 7.37
N THR A 152 22.47 6.62 6.95
CA THR A 152 23.16 5.35 7.28
C THR A 152 24.25 4.99 6.26
N SER A 153 24.53 5.87 5.30
CA SER A 153 25.39 5.60 4.13
C SER A 153 25.05 4.26 3.46
N GLY A 154 23.77 3.88 3.47
CA GLY A 154 23.28 2.64 2.89
C GLY A 154 23.42 1.36 3.70
N LYS A 155 24.13 1.39 4.83
CA LYS A 155 24.56 0.17 5.54
C LYS A 155 23.41 -0.53 6.25
N MET A 156 22.39 0.20 6.69
CA MET A 156 21.30 -0.33 7.51
C MET A 156 19.99 -0.36 6.71
N LEU A 157 19.80 -1.43 5.92
CA LEU A 157 18.57 -1.64 5.14
C LEU A 157 17.34 -1.77 6.03
N TRP A 158 17.43 -2.50 7.15
CA TRP A 158 16.32 -2.66 8.10
C TRP A 158 15.86 -1.33 8.71
N VAL A 159 16.78 -0.39 8.99
CA VAL A 159 16.44 0.92 9.56
C VAL A 159 15.60 1.69 8.56
N ARG A 160 16.09 1.85 7.32
CA ARG A 160 15.34 2.63 6.33
C ARG A 160 13.99 2.00 6.00
N ASN A 161 13.91 0.67 5.88
CA ASN A 161 12.66 -0.06 5.62
C ASN A 161 11.62 0.11 6.72
N ASN A 162 12.01 -0.14 7.97
CA ASN A 162 11.07 -0.11 9.07
C ASN A 162 10.72 1.33 9.42
N PHE A 163 11.68 2.25 9.52
CA PHE A 163 11.38 3.62 9.89
C PHE A 163 10.62 4.38 8.80
N SER A 164 10.82 4.08 7.50
CA SER A 164 9.95 4.61 6.45
C SER A 164 8.53 4.11 6.64
N THR A 165 8.35 2.79 6.74
CA THR A 165 7.03 2.16 6.86
C THR A 165 6.31 2.61 8.14
N ILE A 166 7.02 2.72 9.26
CA ILE A 166 6.47 3.20 10.53
C ILE A 166 5.96 4.63 10.39
N THR A 167 6.75 5.50 9.79
CA THR A 167 6.39 6.92 9.66
C THR A 167 5.22 7.08 8.69
N SER A 168 5.28 6.41 7.54
CA SER A 168 4.22 6.45 6.53
C SER A 168 2.92 5.87 7.05
N GLN A 169 2.96 4.73 7.75
CA GLN A 169 1.76 4.11 8.30
C GLN A 169 1.14 4.87 9.46
N ALA A 170 1.94 5.56 10.26
CA ALA A 170 1.42 6.47 11.27
C ALA A 170 0.63 7.60 10.60
N VAL A 171 1.19 8.23 9.56
CA VAL A 171 0.53 9.31 8.82
C VAL A 171 -0.72 8.82 8.10
N ASP A 172 -0.66 7.67 7.43
CA ASP A 172 -1.82 7.06 6.76
C ASP A 172 -2.97 6.84 7.74
N THR A 173 -2.70 6.05 8.79
CA THR A 173 -3.72 5.64 9.77
C THR A 173 -4.29 6.86 10.50
N PHE A 174 -3.45 7.83 10.86
CA PHE A 174 -3.89 9.07 11.48
C PHE A 174 -4.78 9.89 10.55
N THR A 175 -4.36 10.08 9.30
CA THR A 175 -5.09 10.91 8.33
C THR A 175 -6.43 10.29 7.98
N VAL A 176 -6.48 8.97 7.75
CA VAL A 176 -7.72 8.25 7.48
C VAL A 176 -8.70 8.39 8.65
N LEU A 177 -8.27 8.09 9.87
CA LEU A 177 -9.14 8.18 11.04
C LEU A 177 -9.57 9.63 11.31
N LEU A 178 -8.70 10.61 11.06
CA LEU A 178 -9.01 12.02 11.26
C LEU A 178 -10.10 12.46 10.31
N LEU A 179 -10.02 12.08 9.03
CA LEU A 179 -11.05 12.36 8.05
C LEU A 179 -12.37 11.67 8.41
N LEU A 180 -12.33 10.39 8.80
CA LEU A 180 -13.54 9.65 9.19
C LEU A 180 -14.24 10.25 10.42
N CYS A 181 -13.47 10.68 11.42
CA CYS A 181 -14.04 11.35 12.60
C CYS A 181 -14.52 12.78 12.29
N PHE A 182 -13.82 13.51 11.42
CA PHE A 182 -14.21 14.86 11.01
C PHE A 182 -15.52 14.89 10.23
N PHE A 183 -15.76 13.89 9.36
CA PHE A 183 -17.02 13.74 8.61
C PHE A 183 -18.11 13.01 9.40
N GLU A 184 -17.94 12.84 10.72
CA GLU A 184 -18.91 12.18 11.63
C GLU A 184 -19.26 10.73 11.24
N ILE A 185 -18.41 10.07 10.46
CA ILE A 185 -18.57 8.66 10.07
C ILE A 185 -18.18 7.74 11.24
N LEU A 186 -17.17 8.14 12.02
CA LEU A 186 -16.74 7.44 13.23
C LEU A 186 -16.72 8.38 14.43
N PRO A 187 -17.14 7.94 15.62
CA PRO A 187 -17.11 8.78 16.81
C PRO A 187 -15.67 8.99 17.32
N TRP A 188 -15.35 10.20 17.78
CA TRP A 188 -14.00 10.56 18.25
C TRP A 188 -13.49 9.70 19.43
N ASN A 189 -14.39 9.09 20.20
CA ASN A 189 -14.04 8.24 21.35
C ASN A 189 -13.35 6.91 20.95
N VAL A 190 -13.51 6.44 19.69
CA VAL A 190 -12.83 5.24 19.19
C VAL A 190 -11.51 5.54 18.49
N PHE A 191 -11.22 6.80 18.17
CA PHE A 191 -10.06 7.24 17.39
C PHE A 191 -8.75 6.64 17.91
N GLY A 192 -8.43 6.87 19.20
CA GLY A 192 -7.15 6.43 19.77
C GLY A 192 -7.00 4.90 19.78
N LYS A 193 -8.09 4.17 20.04
CA LYS A 193 -8.10 2.70 20.05
C LYS A 193 -7.87 2.15 18.64
N LEU A 194 -8.56 2.68 17.64
CA LEU A 194 -8.42 2.27 16.25
C LEU A 194 -7.04 2.65 15.69
N PHE A 195 -6.52 3.82 16.07
CA PHE A 195 -5.18 4.24 15.67
C PHE A 195 -4.13 3.26 16.19
N ILE A 196 -4.13 2.98 17.50
CA ILE A 196 -3.15 2.06 18.11
C ILE A 196 -3.28 0.65 17.52
N SER A 197 -4.51 0.13 17.39
CA SER A 197 -4.74 -1.23 16.89
C SER A 197 -4.33 -1.38 15.43
N GLY A 198 -4.79 -0.48 14.55
CA GLY A 198 -4.46 -0.49 13.13
C GLY A 198 -2.98 -0.25 12.90
N PHE A 199 -2.38 0.71 13.61
CA PHE A 199 -0.96 1.00 13.51
C PHE A 199 -0.08 -0.17 13.98
N ALA A 200 -0.41 -0.80 15.11
CA ALA A 200 0.32 -1.94 15.63
C ALA A 200 0.28 -3.15 14.69
N PHE A 201 -0.88 -3.42 14.07
CA PHE A 201 -1.00 -4.45 13.04
C PHE A 201 -0.05 -4.19 11.87
N LYS A 202 -0.08 -2.97 11.33
CA LYS A 202 0.77 -2.61 10.18
C LYS A 202 2.25 -2.63 10.52
N LEU A 203 2.63 -2.22 11.72
CA LEU A 203 3.99 -2.33 12.24
C LEU A 203 4.47 -3.79 12.30
N PHE A 204 3.61 -4.69 12.79
CA PHE A 204 3.92 -6.11 12.84
C PHE A 204 4.17 -6.70 11.45
N ILE A 205 3.32 -6.35 10.48
CA ILE A 205 3.49 -6.75 9.08
C ILE A 205 4.79 -6.19 8.49
N ALA A 206 5.11 -4.92 8.71
CA ALA A 206 6.35 -4.29 8.22
C ALA A 206 7.63 -4.99 8.72
N LEU A 207 7.61 -5.44 9.98
CA LEU A 207 8.71 -6.23 10.54
C LEU A 207 8.84 -7.59 9.86
N LEU A 208 7.71 -8.25 9.55
CA LEU A 208 7.69 -9.51 8.80
C LEU A 208 8.10 -9.35 7.34
N ASP A 209 7.86 -8.20 6.72
CA ASP A 209 8.26 -7.90 5.34
C ASP A 209 9.77 -7.67 5.21
N THR A 210 10.43 -7.26 6.31
CA THR A 210 11.87 -6.93 6.31
C THR A 210 12.76 -8.10 5.82
N PRO A 211 12.63 -9.35 6.32
CA PRO A 211 13.36 -10.50 5.77
C PRO A 211 13.18 -10.70 4.26
N PHE A 212 11.97 -10.50 3.74
CA PHE A 212 11.68 -10.64 2.31
C PHE A 212 12.38 -9.54 1.51
N LEU A 213 12.38 -8.30 2.00
CA LEU A 213 13.13 -7.23 1.34
C LEU A 213 14.62 -7.55 1.26
N TYR A 214 15.23 -8.04 2.35
CA TYR A 214 16.64 -8.45 2.34
C TYR A 214 16.90 -9.56 1.31
N LEU A 215 16.02 -10.55 1.22
CA LEU A 215 16.11 -11.64 0.25
C LEU A 215 16.06 -11.11 -1.18
N PHE A 216 15.08 -10.29 -1.52
CA PHE A 216 14.96 -9.74 -2.87
C PHE A 216 16.14 -8.82 -3.20
N VAL A 217 16.50 -7.89 -2.32
CA VAL A 217 17.66 -7.01 -2.54
C VAL A 217 18.94 -7.82 -2.76
N PHE A 218 19.15 -8.90 -2.01
CA PHE A 218 20.28 -9.80 -2.24
C PHE A 218 20.25 -10.45 -3.63
N ILE A 219 19.10 -10.97 -4.06
CA ILE A 219 18.92 -11.58 -5.38
C ILE A 219 19.22 -10.56 -6.49
N PHE A 220 18.69 -9.34 -6.40
CA PHE A 220 18.93 -8.29 -7.39
C PHE A 220 20.39 -7.88 -7.43
N ARG A 221 21.00 -7.60 -6.26
CA ARG A 221 22.40 -7.19 -6.21
C ARG A 221 23.33 -8.25 -6.76
N LYS A 222 23.07 -9.53 -6.46
CA LYS A 222 23.83 -10.66 -7.03
C LYS A 222 23.64 -10.78 -8.54
N ARG A 223 22.41 -10.62 -9.04
CA ARG A 223 22.09 -10.76 -10.47
C ARG A 223 22.68 -9.62 -11.33
N PHE A 224 22.68 -8.40 -10.81
CA PHE A 224 23.12 -7.19 -11.53
C PHE A 224 24.52 -6.71 -11.11
N ASN A 225 25.20 -7.44 -10.22
CA ASN A 225 26.53 -7.13 -9.68
C ASN A 225 26.62 -5.71 -9.10
N LEU A 226 25.61 -5.33 -8.32
CA LEU A 226 25.48 -4.00 -7.71
C LEU A 226 26.23 -3.93 -6.38
N LYS A 227 26.97 -2.84 -6.15
CA LYS A 227 27.57 -2.54 -4.86
C LYS A 227 26.53 -1.97 -3.89
N LEU A 228 26.95 -1.78 -2.65
CA LEU A 228 26.11 -1.17 -1.62
C LEU A 228 25.76 0.27 -2.03
N ASN A 229 24.46 0.55 -2.21
CA ASN A 229 23.87 1.81 -2.70
C ASN A 229 23.85 2.03 -4.20
N ASP A 230 24.36 1.10 -5.01
CA ASP A 230 24.23 1.25 -6.45
C ASP A 230 22.75 1.15 -6.85
N GLU A 231 22.32 2.07 -7.70
CA GLU A 231 20.99 2.10 -8.28
C GLU A 231 21.09 1.78 -9.78
N ILE A 232 20.12 1.02 -10.31
CA ILE A 232 20.05 0.70 -11.73
C ILE A 232 19.41 1.87 -12.49
N SER A 233 20.19 2.48 -13.38
CA SER A 233 19.63 3.37 -14.40
C SER A 233 19.06 2.54 -15.55
N ILE A 234 17.73 2.56 -15.68
CA ILE A 234 17.00 1.88 -16.76
C ILE A 234 16.67 2.79 -17.94
N ASP A 235 16.93 4.09 -17.83
CA ASP A 235 16.78 5.07 -18.91
C ASP A 235 18.02 5.07 -19.81
#